data_AF-A0A1A8MV90-F1
#
_entry.id   AF-A0A1A8MV90-F1
#
_cell.length_a   1.000
_cell.length_b   1.000
_cell.length_c   1.000
_cell.angle_alpha   90.00
_cell.angle_beta   90.00
_cell.angle_gamma   90.00
#
_symmetry.space_group_name_H-M   'P 1'
#
loop_
_entity.id
_entity.type
_entity.pdbx_description
1 polymer ?
#
loop_
_entity_poly.entity_id
_entity_poly.type
_entity_poly.pdbx_seq_one_letter_code
_entity_poly.pdbx_strand_id
1 'polypeptide(L)'
;GAHGEAGAKGAKGDQGLPGPRGEPGEPGVPGGNGTLGNPGEPGPRGEPGPSGPKGDKGRSGFSYPGPAGPSGEKGERGKKGPRGRRGECGAKGELGDKGLPGEPGEPGQPGQPGDRGPQGEAGKDGDPGPVGDPGLTDCDVMTYMRETCGCCDCEKYCGALDIVFVIDSSESIGLTNFTLEKNFIINTINRLGSMASDPASLTGTRVGVVQFSHKGTFEAIRLDDSTINSMSAFKTAVRNLQWIAGGTFMPSALKFAYDHLIRESKRAHAKVSVVVVTDGRFDPADDDSLLRYLCNYPGVEVNAIGVGDMFDKKHDSETLVSVACNNKNRITEMKQYADLVAESFIERLETVLCPDPVIKCPDLPCKSELDVAPCVGRPVDLVFLLDGSERLGTENFNHFRSFVQQVASTLVMAKTRNDQNWARLALIEFGKENENEVAFPLTHDSNIISTGLSRLTYLDSSSSTGPAILHAIDNIMGKGNTRKTRRGAEVSFVFVTDGITNTSSLDKAVSAMRREQITSTVIATGNDVDQQVLTKLALESQEAIFKAPKFSDLLESSLFDRFIRWIC
;
A
#
# COMPACT_ATOMS: atom_id res chain seq x y z
N GLY A 1 44.95 -66.34 39.51
CA GLY A 1 44.70 -64.90 39.67
C GLY A 1 43.20 -64.68 39.59
N ALA A 2 42.62 -64.01 40.59
CA ALA A 2 41.19 -63.72 40.62
C ALA A 2 40.83 -62.69 39.53
N HIS A 3 39.74 -62.95 38.80
CA HIS A 3 39.21 -62.09 37.75
C HIS A 3 38.11 -61.18 38.33
N GLY A 4 38.08 -59.92 37.89
CA GLY A 4 37.35 -58.81 38.51
C GLY A 4 35.83 -58.87 38.41
N GLU A 5 35.21 -58.12 39.31
CA GLU A 5 33.78 -58.07 39.64
C GLU A 5 32.89 -57.46 38.55
N ALA A 6 31.67 -58.00 38.42
CA ALA A 6 30.58 -57.40 37.66
C ALA A 6 29.72 -56.50 38.58
N GLY A 7 29.36 -55.31 38.09
CA GLY A 7 28.65 -54.26 38.83
C GLY A 7 27.22 -54.63 39.28
N ALA A 8 26.80 -54.01 40.38
CA ALA A 8 25.60 -54.32 41.15
C ALA A 8 24.27 -53.90 40.48
N LYS A 9 23.25 -54.76 40.64
CA LYS A 9 21.86 -54.53 40.21
C LYS A 9 21.12 -53.65 41.24
N GLY A 10 20.49 -52.57 40.78
CA GLY A 10 19.73 -51.63 41.61
C GLY A 10 18.51 -52.24 42.32
N ALA A 11 18.21 -51.71 43.51
CA ALA A 11 17.24 -52.25 44.48
C ALA A 11 15.76 -52.08 44.05
N LYS A 12 14.93 -53.01 44.55
CA LYS A 12 13.47 -53.03 44.41
C LYS A 12 12.86 -52.00 45.37
N GLY A 13 11.97 -51.13 44.88
CA GLY A 13 11.27 -50.13 45.70
C GLY A 13 10.30 -50.75 46.72
N ASP A 14 10.24 -50.14 47.90
CA ASP A 14 9.53 -50.61 49.09
C ASP A 14 8.00 -50.43 49.04
N GLN A 15 7.35 -51.21 49.90
CA GLN A 15 5.91 -51.46 50.03
C GLN A 15 5.13 -50.29 50.68
N GLY A 16 3.92 -50.01 50.19
CA GLY A 16 3.06 -48.95 50.72
C GLY A 16 2.54 -49.24 52.15
N LEU A 17 2.41 -48.18 52.96
CA LEU A 17 1.91 -48.25 54.34
C LEU A 17 0.36 -48.30 54.40
N PRO A 18 -0.24 -49.02 55.36
CA PRO A 18 -1.71 -49.13 55.54
C PRO A 18 -2.38 -47.85 56.05
N GLY A 19 -3.66 -47.66 55.71
CA GLY A 19 -4.44 -46.46 56.05
C GLY A 19 -4.89 -46.36 57.52
N PRO A 20 -5.14 -45.14 58.03
CA PRO A 20 -5.58 -44.90 59.41
C PRO A 20 -7.04 -45.29 59.70
N ARG A 21 -7.29 -45.64 60.97
CA ARG A 21 -8.49 -46.25 61.57
C ARG A 21 -9.54 -45.20 61.98
N GLY A 22 -10.83 -45.52 61.82
CA GLY A 22 -11.95 -44.65 62.22
C GLY A 22 -12.19 -44.55 63.73
N GLU A 23 -12.74 -43.43 64.18
CA GLU A 23 -13.11 -43.16 65.57
C GLU A 23 -14.59 -43.50 65.90
N PRO A 24 -14.92 -43.76 67.18
CA PRO A 24 -16.07 -44.55 67.63
C PRO A 24 -17.39 -43.78 67.77
N GLY A 25 -18.53 -44.48 67.69
CA GLY A 25 -19.87 -43.90 67.87
C GLY A 25 -20.31 -43.74 69.34
N GLU A 26 -21.15 -42.74 69.62
CA GLU A 26 -21.73 -42.53 70.95
C GLU A 26 -23.09 -43.26 71.17
N PRO A 27 -23.42 -43.65 72.42
CA PRO A 27 -24.55 -44.53 72.76
C PRO A 27 -25.92 -43.83 72.84
N GLY A 28 -26.99 -44.56 72.50
CA GLY A 28 -28.35 -44.02 72.40
C GLY A 28 -29.15 -43.91 73.71
N VAL A 29 -30.25 -43.13 73.65
CA VAL A 29 -31.30 -43.04 74.67
C VAL A 29 -32.70 -43.33 74.08
N PRO A 30 -33.65 -43.85 74.88
CA PRO A 30 -34.76 -44.71 74.44
C PRO A 30 -35.96 -44.00 73.83
N GLY A 31 -36.74 -44.75 73.04
CA GLY A 31 -37.71 -44.24 72.07
C GLY A 31 -39.06 -43.72 72.58
N GLY A 32 -39.69 -42.93 71.72
CA GLY A 32 -41.10 -42.54 71.78
C GLY A 32 -41.77 -42.75 70.41
N ASN A 33 -43.01 -43.23 70.44
CA ASN A 33 -43.79 -43.65 69.27
C ASN A 33 -44.10 -42.52 68.26
N GLY A 34 -43.84 -42.84 66.99
CA GLY A 34 -44.75 -42.67 65.85
C GLY A 34 -45.13 -41.26 65.37
N THR A 35 -44.49 -40.82 64.28
CA THR A 35 -45.08 -39.82 63.36
C THR A 35 -44.94 -40.25 61.89
N LEU A 36 -45.98 -39.88 61.16
CA LEU A 36 -46.35 -40.17 59.77
C LEU A 36 -45.29 -39.64 58.78
N GLY A 37 -45.07 -40.36 57.67
CA GLY A 37 -43.86 -40.32 56.85
C GLY A 37 -43.55 -39.03 56.08
N ASN A 38 -42.25 -38.76 55.92
CA ASN A 38 -41.68 -37.73 55.04
C ASN A 38 -41.60 -38.23 53.58
N PRO A 39 -41.96 -37.40 52.57
CA PRO A 39 -41.66 -37.66 51.15
C PRO A 39 -40.14 -37.73 50.88
N GLY A 40 -39.73 -38.61 49.96
CA GLY A 40 -38.34 -39.01 49.76
C GLY A 40 -37.37 -37.94 49.25
N GLU A 41 -36.09 -38.14 49.56
CA GLU A 41 -34.97 -37.30 49.11
C GLU A 41 -34.79 -37.36 47.58
N PRO A 42 -34.53 -36.21 46.91
CA PRO A 42 -34.12 -36.18 45.50
C PRO A 42 -32.78 -36.90 45.30
N GLY A 43 -32.70 -37.80 44.31
CA GLY A 43 -31.48 -38.54 43.99
C GLY A 43 -30.29 -37.63 43.59
N PRO A 44 -29.04 -38.09 43.79
CA PRO A 44 -27.85 -37.29 43.49
C PRO A 44 -27.72 -36.96 42.00
N ARG A 45 -27.27 -35.73 41.72
CA ARG A 45 -26.98 -35.21 40.36
C ARG A 45 -25.85 -36.02 39.73
N GLY A 46 -26.07 -36.54 38.52
CA GLY A 46 -25.05 -37.28 37.76
C GLY A 46 -23.85 -36.40 37.38
N GLU A 47 -22.65 -36.98 37.40
CA GLU A 47 -21.41 -36.30 37.04
C GLU A 47 -21.39 -35.92 35.54
N PRO A 48 -20.84 -34.75 35.16
CA PRO A 48 -20.68 -34.36 33.76
C PRO A 48 -19.78 -35.34 32.98
N GLY A 49 -20.20 -35.71 31.77
CA GLY A 49 -19.41 -36.58 30.89
C GLY A 49 -18.08 -35.94 30.45
N PRO A 50 -17.03 -36.73 30.18
CA PRO A 50 -15.73 -36.22 29.76
C PRO A 50 -15.79 -35.55 28.37
N SER A 51 -15.01 -34.49 28.18
CA SER A 51 -14.89 -33.75 26.92
C SER A 51 -14.38 -34.64 25.78
N GLY A 52 -14.98 -34.52 24.60
CA GLY A 52 -14.61 -35.30 23.41
C GLY A 52 -13.22 -34.94 22.86
N PRO A 53 -12.57 -35.86 22.11
CA PRO A 53 -11.24 -35.64 21.57
C PRO A 53 -11.21 -34.52 20.51
N LYS A 54 -10.12 -33.74 20.52
CA LYS A 54 -9.82 -32.66 19.59
C LYS A 54 -9.71 -33.21 18.16
N GLY A 55 -10.51 -32.67 17.23
CA GLY A 55 -10.51 -33.09 15.82
C GLY A 55 -9.21 -32.73 15.07
N ASP A 56 -8.82 -33.61 14.15
CA ASP A 56 -7.60 -33.48 13.35
C ASP A 56 -7.65 -32.32 12.34
N LYS A 57 -6.46 -31.81 12.02
CA LYS A 57 -6.20 -30.65 11.15
C LYS A 57 -6.62 -30.96 9.70
N GLY A 58 -7.59 -30.22 9.17
CA GLY A 58 -8.03 -30.33 7.77
C GLY A 58 -6.94 -29.93 6.77
N ARG A 59 -6.80 -30.71 5.69
CA ARG A 59 -5.90 -30.48 4.55
C ARG A 59 -6.52 -29.51 3.54
N SER A 60 -5.69 -28.72 2.86
CA SER A 60 -6.06 -27.70 1.86
C SER A 60 -6.84 -28.23 0.65
N GLY A 61 -7.73 -27.38 0.12
CA GLY A 61 -8.91 -27.73 -0.69
C GLY A 61 -8.73 -27.80 -2.21
N PHE A 62 -9.86 -28.00 -2.92
CA PHE A 62 -10.03 -27.74 -4.35
C PHE A 62 -11.53 -27.68 -4.76
N SER A 63 -11.85 -26.64 -5.55
CA SER A 63 -12.96 -26.51 -6.53
C SER A 63 -14.40 -26.14 -6.11
N TYR A 64 -14.92 -25.12 -6.81
CA TYR A 64 -16.25 -24.47 -6.79
C TYR A 64 -17.45 -25.43 -6.89
N PRO A 65 -18.59 -25.11 -6.25
CA PRO A 65 -19.80 -24.79 -7.03
C PRO A 65 -20.85 -23.82 -6.39
N GLY A 66 -21.45 -22.98 -7.26
CA GLY A 66 -22.88 -22.62 -7.23
C GLY A 66 -23.32 -21.31 -6.54
N PRO A 67 -24.19 -20.48 -7.17
CA PRO A 67 -24.76 -19.30 -6.53
C PRO A 67 -25.78 -19.70 -5.44
N ALA A 68 -25.68 -19.10 -4.25
CA ALA A 68 -26.65 -19.30 -3.18
C ALA A 68 -27.98 -18.58 -3.47
N GLY A 69 -29.09 -19.28 -3.21
CA GLY A 69 -30.46 -18.90 -3.57
C GLY A 69 -31.08 -17.73 -2.79
N PRO A 70 -32.30 -17.30 -3.14
CA PRO A 70 -32.93 -16.09 -2.62
C PRO A 70 -33.22 -16.16 -1.12
N SER A 71 -33.11 -15.00 -0.47
CA SER A 71 -33.32 -14.79 0.96
C SER A 71 -34.73 -15.23 1.42
N GLY A 72 -34.80 -15.96 2.53
CA GLY A 72 -36.06 -16.44 3.11
C GLY A 72 -36.93 -15.33 3.70
N GLU A 73 -38.25 -15.46 3.56
CA GLU A 73 -39.25 -14.47 4.00
C GLU A 73 -39.29 -14.27 5.53
N LYS A 74 -39.57 -13.02 5.93
CA LYS A 74 -39.68 -12.56 7.32
C LYS A 74 -40.87 -13.20 8.03
N GLY A 75 -40.63 -13.87 9.17
CA GLY A 75 -41.67 -14.52 9.96
C GLY A 75 -42.74 -13.56 10.50
N GLU A 76 -44.00 -14.00 10.46
CA GLU A 76 -45.18 -13.24 10.88
C GLU A 76 -45.27 -13.00 12.40
N ARG A 77 -45.91 -11.88 12.78
CA ARG A 77 -46.12 -11.43 14.16
C ARG A 77 -47.19 -12.29 14.85
N GLY A 78 -46.88 -12.81 16.05
CA GLY A 78 -47.81 -13.65 16.83
C GLY A 78 -49.14 -12.97 17.20
N LYS A 79 -50.23 -13.74 17.16
CA LYS A 79 -51.60 -13.29 17.44
C LYS A 79 -51.86 -13.10 18.95
N LYS A 80 -52.65 -12.08 19.30
CA LYS A 80 -53.04 -11.69 20.67
C LYS A 80 -54.02 -12.71 21.28
N GLY A 81 -53.78 -13.13 22.53
CA GLY A 81 -54.61 -14.12 23.22
C GLY A 81 -56.04 -13.64 23.55
N PRO A 82 -57.05 -14.53 23.57
CA PRO A 82 -58.44 -14.18 23.90
C PRO A 82 -58.63 -13.96 25.41
N ARG A 83 -59.45 -12.95 25.77
CA ARG A 83 -59.83 -12.60 27.15
C ARG A 83 -61.00 -13.46 27.63
N GLY A 84 -60.94 -13.93 28.87
CA GLY A 84 -61.88 -14.90 29.47
C GLY A 84 -63.35 -14.45 29.57
N ARG A 85 -64.25 -15.44 29.70
CA ARG A 85 -65.71 -15.30 29.69
C ARG A 85 -66.29 -14.74 31.00
N ARG A 86 -67.49 -14.17 30.85
CA ARG A 86 -68.35 -13.46 31.81
C ARG A 86 -68.92 -14.37 32.92
N GLY A 87 -68.87 -13.91 34.16
CA GLY A 87 -69.69 -14.41 35.29
C GLY A 87 -70.93 -13.53 35.50
N GLU A 88 -72.05 -14.15 35.88
CA GLU A 88 -73.40 -13.58 35.94
C GLU A 88 -73.68 -12.71 37.19
N CYS A 89 -74.73 -11.90 37.10
CA CYS A 89 -75.18 -10.88 38.06
C CYS A 89 -75.70 -11.44 39.41
N GLY A 90 -75.56 -10.62 40.46
CA GLY A 90 -76.28 -10.77 41.72
C GLY A 90 -76.35 -9.48 42.55
N ALA A 91 -77.49 -8.78 42.43
CA ALA A 91 -78.20 -7.84 43.32
C ALA A 91 -77.48 -6.83 44.25
N LYS A 92 -77.75 -5.55 43.90
CA LYS A 92 -77.94 -4.30 44.67
C LYS A 92 -77.94 -4.31 46.21
N GLY A 93 -77.20 -3.36 46.78
CA GLY A 93 -77.47 -2.74 48.08
C GLY A 93 -76.48 -1.63 48.42
N GLU A 94 -76.88 -0.37 48.26
CA GLU A 94 -76.26 0.77 48.97
C GLU A 94 -77.20 1.16 50.12
N LEU A 95 -76.66 1.34 51.33
CA LEU A 95 -76.91 2.51 52.20
C LEU A 95 -76.03 2.45 53.46
N GLY A 96 -75.28 3.53 53.70
CA GLY A 96 -75.31 4.26 54.98
C GLY A 96 -74.44 3.82 56.16
N ASP A 97 -73.39 4.62 56.37
CA ASP A 97 -72.99 5.30 57.62
C ASP A 97 -72.25 4.59 58.77
N LYS A 98 -71.03 5.14 58.98
CA LYS A 98 -70.34 5.50 60.23
C LYS A 98 -70.48 4.59 61.47
N GLY A 99 -69.48 3.72 61.61
CA GLY A 99 -68.44 3.78 62.65
C GLY A 99 -68.78 3.27 64.06
N LEU A 100 -68.01 2.30 64.55
CA LEU A 100 -67.72 2.10 65.98
C LEU A 100 -66.30 1.49 66.17
N PRO A 101 -65.67 1.68 67.33
CA PRO A 101 -64.22 1.57 67.54
C PRO A 101 -63.76 0.21 68.08
N GLY A 102 -62.55 -0.18 67.64
CA GLY A 102 -61.50 -0.90 68.40
C GLY A 102 -61.74 -2.36 68.78
N GLU A 103 -61.02 -3.28 68.12
CA GLU A 103 -60.67 -4.58 68.72
C GLU A 103 -59.14 -4.67 68.95
N PRO A 104 -58.69 -5.36 70.03
CA PRO A 104 -57.30 -5.37 70.48
C PRO A 104 -56.35 -6.09 69.51
N GLY A 105 -55.11 -5.59 69.42
CA GLY A 105 -54.13 -6.00 68.41
C GLY A 105 -53.72 -7.48 68.46
N GLU A 106 -53.65 -8.10 67.27
CA GLU A 106 -53.09 -9.43 67.08
C GLU A 106 -51.53 -9.40 67.18
N PRO A 107 -50.89 -10.44 67.73
CA PRO A 107 -49.43 -10.55 67.80
C PRO A 107 -48.80 -10.51 66.41
N GLY A 108 -47.71 -9.73 66.25
CA GLY A 108 -47.04 -9.51 64.97
C GLY A 108 -46.60 -10.80 64.26
N GLN A 109 -46.86 -10.88 62.95
CA GLN A 109 -46.44 -12.00 62.10
C GLN A 109 -44.90 -12.10 62.04
N PRO A 110 -44.31 -13.32 62.07
CA PRO A 110 -42.88 -13.51 61.85
C PRO A 110 -42.45 -12.94 60.48
N GLY A 111 -41.36 -12.17 60.46
CA GLY A 111 -40.85 -11.55 59.23
C GLY A 111 -40.57 -12.57 58.13
N GLN A 112 -41.00 -12.28 56.90
CA GLN A 112 -40.74 -13.12 55.73
C GLN A 112 -39.23 -13.21 55.46
N PRO A 113 -38.67 -14.39 55.17
CA PRO A 113 -37.28 -14.52 54.73
C PRO A 113 -37.07 -13.70 53.44
N GLY A 114 -36.03 -12.87 53.40
CA GLY A 114 -35.75 -12.02 52.24
C GLY A 114 -35.52 -12.83 50.96
N ASP A 115 -36.01 -12.30 49.84
CA ASP A 115 -35.91 -12.94 48.53
C ASP A 115 -34.45 -13.27 48.16
N ARG A 116 -34.23 -14.50 47.67
CA ARG A 116 -32.93 -14.95 47.19
C ARG A 116 -32.51 -14.09 45.99
N GLY A 117 -31.35 -13.43 46.08
CA GLY A 117 -30.83 -12.59 44.99
C GLY A 117 -30.71 -13.36 43.67
N PRO A 118 -30.91 -12.69 42.51
CA PRO A 118 -30.90 -13.34 41.22
C PRO A 118 -29.54 -13.99 40.93
N GLN A 119 -29.58 -15.17 40.32
CA GLN A 119 -28.41 -15.92 39.88
C GLN A 119 -27.61 -15.07 38.87
N GLY A 120 -26.32 -14.86 39.12
CA GLY A 120 -25.44 -14.10 38.23
C GLY A 120 -25.38 -14.74 36.84
N GLU A 121 -25.44 -13.91 35.79
CA GLU A 121 -25.40 -14.39 34.42
C GLU A 121 -24.08 -15.10 34.09
N ALA A 122 -24.17 -16.16 33.29
CA ALA A 122 -23.01 -16.90 32.81
C ALA A 122 -22.10 -15.98 31.98
N GLY A 123 -20.78 -16.06 32.22
CA GLY A 123 -19.79 -15.33 31.43
C GLY A 123 -19.91 -15.68 29.96
N LYS A 124 -19.81 -14.68 29.09
CA LYS A 124 -19.91 -14.83 27.64
C LYS A 124 -18.73 -15.67 27.15
N ASP A 125 -18.97 -16.60 26.23
CA ASP A 125 -17.90 -17.35 25.57
C ASP A 125 -16.92 -16.38 24.90
N GLY A 126 -15.62 -16.67 24.99
CA GLY A 126 -14.58 -15.85 24.36
C GLY A 126 -14.74 -15.85 22.84
N ASP A 127 -14.56 -14.69 22.21
CA ASP A 127 -14.70 -14.55 20.77
C ASP A 127 -13.74 -15.50 20.01
N PRO A 128 -14.15 -16.04 18.86
CA PRO A 128 -13.26 -16.82 18.00
C PRO A 128 -11.98 -16.04 17.69
N GLY A 129 -10.84 -16.72 17.72
CA GLY A 129 -9.56 -16.12 17.33
C GLY A 129 -9.63 -15.57 15.90
N PRO A 130 -8.91 -14.48 15.60
CA PRO A 130 -8.94 -13.85 14.28
C PRO A 130 -8.58 -14.86 13.18
N VAL A 131 -9.24 -14.71 12.03
CA VAL A 131 -8.93 -15.47 10.81
C VAL A 131 -7.47 -15.20 10.45
N GLY A 132 -6.67 -16.26 10.24
CA GLY A 132 -5.28 -16.12 9.81
C GLY A 132 -5.18 -15.41 8.47
N ASP A 133 -4.17 -14.56 8.31
CA ASP A 133 -4.02 -13.69 7.16
C ASP A 133 -4.07 -14.46 5.82
N PRO A 134 -4.65 -13.87 4.76
CA PRO A 134 -4.59 -14.45 3.42
C PRO A 134 -3.14 -14.71 3.02
N GLY A 135 -2.89 -15.88 2.40
CA GLY A 135 -1.58 -16.13 1.80
C GLY A 135 -1.28 -15.07 0.74
N LEU A 136 -0.05 -14.53 0.77
CA LEU A 136 0.46 -13.55 -0.19
C LEU A 136 0.17 -14.00 -1.62
N THR A 137 -0.43 -13.13 -2.42
CA THR A 137 -0.66 -13.38 -3.85
C THR A 137 0.67 -13.33 -4.61
N ASP A 138 0.73 -13.85 -5.84
CA ASP A 138 1.95 -13.78 -6.67
C ASP A 138 2.42 -12.32 -6.86
N CYS A 139 1.50 -11.34 -6.87
CA CYS A 139 1.83 -9.92 -6.88
C CYS A 139 2.44 -9.44 -5.56
N ASP A 140 1.97 -9.92 -4.42
CA ASP A 140 2.50 -9.56 -3.10
C ASP A 140 3.88 -10.19 -2.88
N VAL A 141 4.11 -11.42 -3.38
CA VAL A 141 5.43 -12.07 -3.37
C VAL A 141 6.43 -11.32 -4.27
N MET A 142 6.00 -10.87 -5.45
CA MET A 142 6.86 -10.08 -6.35
C MET A 142 7.12 -8.67 -5.82
N THR A 143 6.16 -8.07 -5.11
CA THR A 143 6.33 -6.77 -4.45
C THR A 143 7.24 -6.89 -3.23
N TYR A 144 7.05 -7.92 -2.40
CA TYR A 144 7.94 -8.27 -1.30
C TYR A 144 9.37 -8.53 -1.78
N MET A 145 9.55 -9.29 -2.87
CA MET A 145 10.86 -9.52 -3.51
C MET A 145 11.48 -8.24 -4.10
N ARG A 146 10.68 -7.26 -4.55
CA ARG A 146 11.15 -5.97 -5.06
C ARG A 146 11.53 -4.99 -3.93
N GLU A 147 10.97 -5.20 -2.73
CA GLU A 147 11.11 -4.32 -1.56
C GLU A 147 12.11 -4.82 -0.50
N THR A 148 12.23 -6.14 -0.28
CA THR A 148 13.17 -6.75 0.71
C THR A 148 14.50 -7.12 0.09
N CYS A 149 14.52 -7.72 -1.10
CA CYS A 149 15.66 -7.52 -1.97
C CYS A 149 15.43 -6.15 -2.56
N GLY A 150 16.13 -5.11 -2.07
CA GLY A 150 16.25 -3.90 -2.86
C GLY A 150 16.62 -4.38 -4.25
N CYS A 151 15.72 -4.20 -5.23
CA CYS A 151 16.07 -4.54 -6.58
C CYS A 151 17.39 -3.79 -6.79
N CYS A 152 18.47 -4.56 -6.90
CA CYS A 152 19.53 -4.26 -7.80
C CYS A 152 18.81 -3.63 -9.00
N ASP A 153 19.10 -2.38 -9.35
CA ASP A 153 18.76 -1.88 -10.67
C ASP A 153 19.55 -2.78 -11.63
N CYS A 154 18.99 -3.97 -11.88
CA CYS A 154 19.60 -4.98 -12.69
C CYS A 154 19.39 -4.45 -14.08
N GLU A 155 20.43 -3.82 -14.60
CA GLU A 155 20.40 -3.30 -15.94
C GLU A 155 20.20 -4.48 -16.89
N LYS A 156 19.17 -4.37 -17.72
CA LYS A 156 18.94 -5.32 -18.80
C LYS A 156 19.94 -5.01 -19.90
N TYR A 157 20.85 -5.95 -20.12
CA TYR A 157 21.77 -5.91 -21.22
C TYR A 157 21.25 -6.81 -22.33
N CYS A 158 20.79 -6.20 -23.40
CA CYS A 158 20.65 -6.89 -24.65
C CYS A 158 22.05 -7.14 -25.23
N GLY A 159 22.20 -8.18 -26.06
CA GLY A 159 23.43 -8.37 -26.85
C GLY A 159 23.72 -7.16 -27.76
N ALA A 160 24.65 -7.28 -28.70
CA ALA A 160 24.85 -6.24 -29.72
C ALA A 160 23.56 -6.07 -30.54
N LEU A 161 22.74 -5.07 -30.19
CA LEU A 161 21.45 -4.76 -30.80
C LEU A 161 21.50 -3.36 -31.41
N ASP A 162 21.23 -3.30 -32.71
CA ASP A 162 21.08 -2.03 -33.43
C ASP A 162 19.60 -1.85 -33.76
N ILE A 163 18.98 -0.78 -33.25
CA ILE A 163 17.56 -0.48 -33.49
C ILE A 163 17.47 0.73 -34.40
N VAL A 164 16.70 0.63 -35.49
CA VAL A 164 16.42 1.75 -36.38
C VAL A 164 14.93 2.02 -36.40
N PHE A 165 14.52 3.20 -35.96
CA PHE A 165 13.14 3.66 -36.10
C PHE A 165 12.99 4.38 -37.44
N VAL A 166 12.03 3.98 -38.25
CA VAL A 166 11.63 4.70 -39.47
C VAL A 166 10.24 5.27 -39.19
N ILE A 167 10.15 6.59 -39.06
CA ILE A 167 8.95 7.29 -38.61
C ILE A 167 8.41 8.23 -39.69
N ASP A 168 7.08 8.30 -39.74
CA ASP A 168 6.34 9.04 -40.75
C ASP A 168 6.07 10.47 -40.27
N SER A 169 6.69 11.45 -40.92
CA SER A 169 6.49 12.88 -40.65
C SER A 169 5.64 13.55 -41.73
N SER A 170 4.84 12.79 -42.47
CA SER A 170 3.95 13.32 -43.52
C SER A 170 2.83 14.21 -42.96
N GLU A 171 2.12 14.87 -43.86
CA GLU A 171 1.00 15.75 -43.53
C GLU A 171 -0.19 14.99 -42.94
N SER A 172 -0.43 13.74 -43.38
CA SER A 172 -1.55 12.92 -42.88
C SER A 172 -1.42 12.55 -41.42
N ILE A 173 -0.19 12.46 -40.90
CA ILE A 173 0.09 12.19 -39.49
C ILE A 173 -0.26 13.41 -38.63
N GLY A 174 0.23 14.59 -39.03
CA GLY A 174 0.06 15.83 -38.29
C GLY A 174 0.98 15.97 -37.06
N LEU A 175 1.19 17.21 -36.62
CA LEU A 175 2.16 17.56 -35.57
C LEU A 175 1.91 16.84 -34.23
N THR A 176 0.65 16.69 -33.82
CA THR A 176 0.29 16.07 -32.54
C THR A 176 0.66 14.59 -32.51
N ASN A 177 0.33 13.84 -33.57
CA ASN A 177 0.65 12.43 -33.67
C ASN A 177 2.16 12.20 -33.84
N PHE A 178 2.84 13.04 -34.62
CA PHE A 178 4.29 13.03 -34.72
C PHE A 178 4.97 13.23 -33.36
N THR A 179 4.39 14.06 -32.48
CA THR A 179 4.88 14.21 -31.10
C THR A 179 4.71 12.92 -30.28
N LEU A 180 3.61 12.18 -30.49
CA LEU A 180 3.40 10.88 -29.85
C LEU A 180 4.40 9.83 -30.36
N GLU A 181 4.73 9.81 -31.65
CA GLU A 181 5.78 8.95 -32.21
C GLU A 181 7.15 9.21 -31.58
N LYS A 182 7.53 10.49 -31.42
CA LYS A 182 8.78 10.86 -30.72
C LYS A 182 8.80 10.35 -29.28
N ASN A 183 7.69 10.48 -28.55
CA ASN A 183 7.58 9.97 -27.19
C ASN A 183 7.64 8.44 -27.13
N PHE A 184 7.03 7.76 -28.10
CA PHE A 184 7.11 6.31 -28.24
C PHE A 184 8.56 5.82 -28.41
N ILE A 185 9.34 6.46 -29.30
CA ILE A 185 10.77 6.15 -29.47
C ILE A 185 11.52 6.30 -28.15
N ILE A 186 11.34 7.44 -27.47
CA ILE A 186 12.02 7.74 -26.20
C ILE A 186 11.65 6.71 -25.12
N ASN A 187 10.37 6.38 -24.98
CA ASN A 187 9.89 5.47 -23.96
C ASN A 187 10.36 4.03 -24.20
N THR A 188 10.36 3.58 -25.45
CA THR A 188 10.86 2.24 -25.83
C THR A 188 12.34 2.10 -25.46
N ILE A 189 13.16 3.10 -25.80
CA ILE A 189 14.60 3.04 -25.52
C ILE A 189 14.92 3.19 -24.03
N ASN A 190 14.18 4.04 -23.29
CA ASN A 190 14.30 4.13 -21.83
C ASN A 190 14.11 2.76 -21.15
N ARG A 191 13.15 1.97 -21.66
CA ARG A 191 12.81 0.68 -21.07
C ARG A 191 13.84 -0.41 -21.36
N LEU A 192 14.53 -0.32 -22.49
CA LEU A 192 15.63 -1.22 -22.85
C LEU A 192 16.91 -1.00 -22.03
N GLY A 193 16.98 0.08 -21.23
CA GLY A 193 17.89 0.22 -20.08
C GLY A 193 19.37 0.47 -20.37
N SER A 194 19.94 -0.02 -21.48
CA SER A 194 21.38 0.10 -21.77
C SER A 194 21.67 0.60 -23.19
N MET A 195 21.90 1.91 -23.32
CA MET A 195 22.48 2.49 -24.54
C MET A 195 24.00 2.30 -24.54
N ALA A 196 24.57 1.96 -25.70
CA ALA A 196 26.02 1.86 -25.85
C ALA A 196 26.67 3.25 -25.72
N SER A 197 27.57 3.42 -24.76
CA SER A 197 28.32 4.68 -24.57
C SER A 197 29.39 4.91 -25.64
N ASP A 198 29.87 3.84 -26.28
CA ASP A 198 30.78 3.89 -27.41
C ASP A 198 30.12 3.21 -28.63
N PRO A 199 29.99 3.91 -29.77
CA PRO A 199 29.54 3.33 -31.04
C PRO A 199 30.25 2.03 -31.47
N ALA A 200 31.52 1.84 -31.06
CA ALA A 200 32.32 0.65 -31.35
C ALA A 200 32.13 -0.49 -30.31
N SER A 201 31.37 -0.26 -29.24
CA SER A 201 31.14 -1.25 -28.19
C SER A 201 30.48 -2.53 -28.73
N LEU A 202 31.01 -3.67 -28.30
CA LEU A 202 30.48 -5.01 -28.61
C LEU A 202 29.21 -5.35 -27.82
N THR A 203 28.82 -4.50 -26.85
CA THR A 203 27.62 -4.67 -26.01
C THR A 203 26.83 -3.38 -25.92
N GLY A 204 25.52 -3.48 -25.68
CA GLY A 204 24.62 -2.34 -25.55
C GLY A 204 23.90 -1.96 -26.85
N THR A 205 22.81 -1.23 -26.66
CA THR A 205 21.87 -0.86 -27.72
C THR A 205 22.33 0.42 -28.43
N ARG A 206 22.37 0.41 -29.77
CA ARG A 206 22.55 1.62 -30.58
C ARG A 206 21.24 1.94 -31.28
N VAL A 207 20.89 3.21 -31.35
CA VAL A 207 19.58 3.63 -31.85
C VAL A 207 19.75 4.65 -32.96
N GLY A 208 19.19 4.35 -34.12
CA GLY A 208 19.05 5.27 -35.24
C GLY A 208 17.59 5.63 -35.42
N VAL A 209 17.35 6.83 -35.95
CA VAL A 209 16.01 7.30 -36.30
C VAL A 209 16.08 7.88 -37.70
N VAL A 210 15.15 7.52 -38.57
CA VAL A 210 14.95 8.11 -39.89
C VAL A 210 13.55 8.67 -39.91
N GLN A 211 13.42 9.99 -40.01
CA GLN A 211 12.16 10.60 -40.35
C GLN A 211 12.07 10.87 -41.84
N PHE A 212 10.90 10.67 -42.41
CA PHE A 212 10.63 10.94 -43.82
C PHE A 212 9.32 11.69 -44.01
N SER A 213 9.22 12.45 -45.09
CA SER A 213 7.94 12.93 -45.60
C SER A 213 7.91 12.78 -47.12
N HIS A 214 8.17 13.85 -47.86
CA HIS A 214 8.13 13.87 -49.32
C HIS A 214 9.50 13.53 -49.93
N LYS A 215 9.56 13.56 -51.27
CA LYS A 215 10.73 13.16 -52.05
C LYS A 215 12.01 13.89 -51.62
N GLY A 216 12.98 13.12 -51.13
CA GLY A 216 14.32 13.62 -50.78
C GLY A 216 14.44 14.25 -49.40
N THR A 217 13.36 14.27 -48.62
CA THR A 217 13.30 14.88 -47.28
C THR A 217 13.45 13.81 -46.22
N PHE A 218 14.72 13.48 -45.95
CA PHE A 218 15.11 12.51 -44.92
C PHE A 218 15.97 13.23 -43.89
N GLU A 219 15.57 13.18 -42.62
CA GLU A 219 16.43 13.57 -41.51
C GLU A 219 16.71 12.33 -40.69
N ALA A 220 17.97 12.12 -40.32
CA ALA A 220 18.39 10.91 -39.66
C ALA A 220 19.35 11.15 -38.52
N ILE A 221 19.10 10.39 -37.45
CA ILE A 221 20.01 10.15 -36.35
C ILE A 221 20.79 8.87 -36.70
N ARG A 222 22.10 8.98 -36.89
CA ARG A 222 22.96 7.85 -37.29
C ARG A 222 23.23 6.91 -36.10
N LEU A 223 23.38 5.61 -36.39
CA LEU A 223 23.69 4.59 -35.38
C LEU A 223 25.06 4.76 -34.73
N ASP A 224 26.01 5.35 -35.44
CA ASP A 224 27.41 5.56 -35.06
C ASP A 224 27.71 7.01 -34.64
N ASP A 225 26.68 7.82 -34.37
CA ASP A 225 26.87 9.20 -33.94
C ASP A 225 27.51 9.26 -32.54
N SER A 226 28.78 9.67 -32.50
CA SER A 226 29.56 9.82 -31.27
C SER A 226 28.97 10.81 -30.26
N THR A 227 28.09 11.72 -30.71
CA THR A 227 27.41 12.70 -29.82
C THR A 227 26.24 12.07 -29.05
N ILE A 228 25.74 10.92 -29.49
CA ILE A 228 24.60 10.22 -28.92
C ILE A 228 25.09 9.00 -28.12
N ASN A 229 25.87 9.30 -27.07
CA ASN A 229 26.51 8.31 -26.19
C ASN A 229 25.76 8.09 -24.87
N SER A 230 24.60 8.72 -24.70
CA SER A 230 23.81 8.67 -23.47
C SER A 230 22.32 8.78 -23.77
N MET A 231 21.51 8.26 -22.86
CA MET A 231 20.05 8.37 -22.92
C MET A 231 19.59 9.83 -22.98
N SER A 232 20.25 10.73 -22.25
CA SER A 232 19.97 12.18 -22.26
C SER A 232 20.27 12.83 -23.60
N ALA A 233 21.38 12.47 -24.24
CA ALA A 233 21.75 12.97 -25.56
C ALA A 233 20.74 12.50 -26.61
N PHE A 234 20.38 11.21 -26.57
CA PHE A 234 19.37 10.63 -27.45
C PHE A 234 18.00 11.29 -27.30
N LYS A 235 17.51 11.47 -26.05
CA LYS A 235 16.26 12.19 -25.77
C LYS A 235 16.25 13.58 -26.37
N THR A 236 17.37 14.30 -26.27
CA THR A 236 17.51 15.64 -26.82
C THR A 236 17.48 15.61 -28.34
N ALA A 237 18.23 14.69 -28.98
CA ALA A 237 18.27 14.53 -30.43
C ALA A 237 16.87 14.23 -31.01
N VAL A 238 16.15 13.27 -30.43
CA VAL A 238 14.79 12.92 -30.88
C VAL A 238 13.82 14.08 -30.67
N ARG A 239 13.88 14.79 -29.54
CA ARG A 239 13.01 15.95 -29.29
C ARG A 239 13.22 17.08 -30.30
N ASN A 240 14.45 17.27 -30.76
CA ASN A 240 14.82 18.32 -31.71
C ASN A 240 14.33 18.07 -33.14
N LEU A 241 13.94 16.83 -33.49
CA LEU A 241 13.34 16.51 -34.78
C LEU A 241 12.09 17.36 -35.01
N GLN A 242 12.09 18.10 -36.12
CA GLN A 242 10.99 18.96 -36.53
C GLN A 242 10.06 18.21 -37.48
N TRP A 243 8.76 18.45 -37.33
CA TRP A 243 7.76 17.93 -38.25
C TRP A 243 7.90 18.61 -39.62
N ILE A 244 8.15 17.83 -40.66
CA ILE A 244 8.48 18.34 -42.00
C ILE A 244 7.21 18.65 -42.81
N ALA A 245 6.13 17.89 -42.61
CA ALA A 245 4.92 17.87 -43.43
C ALA A 245 5.20 17.55 -44.92
N GLY A 246 4.16 17.11 -45.65
CA GLY A 246 4.23 16.75 -47.08
C GLY A 246 3.70 15.36 -47.39
N GLY A 247 4.08 14.82 -48.55
CA GLY A 247 3.70 13.47 -48.99
C GLY A 247 4.36 12.37 -48.16
N THR A 248 4.13 11.10 -48.55
CA THR A 248 4.54 9.92 -47.78
C THR A 248 5.42 9.00 -48.65
N PHE A 249 6.73 9.25 -48.68
CA PHE A 249 7.70 8.51 -49.49
C PHE A 249 8.36 7.38 -48.69
N MET A 250 7.52 6.47 -48.16
CA MET A 250 7.95 5.37 -47.31
C MET A 250 8.88 4.38 -48.04
N PRO A 251 8.55 3.82 -49.22
CA PRO A 251 9.46 2.92 -49.95
C PRO A 251 10.88 3.48 -50.12
N SER A 252 10.99 4.75 -50.53
CA SER A 252 12.28 5.44 -50.62
C SER A 252 12.97 5.62 -49.27
N ALA A 253 12.22 5.87 -48.19
CA ALA A 253 12.76 5.97 -46.83
C ALA A 253 13.35 4.63 -46.34
N LEU A 254 12.72 3.50 -46.66
CA LEU A 254 13.25 2.17 -46.31
C LEU A 254 14.61 1.92 -47.00
N LYS A 255 14.73 2.32 -48.27
CA LYS A 255 16.01 2.28 -48.99
C LYS A 255 17.05 3.19 -48.35
N PHE A 256 16.67 4.42 -48.01
CA PHE A 256 17.56 5.38 -47.36
C PHE A 256 18.08 4.86 -46.01
N ALA A 257 17.19 4.33 -45.17
CA ALA A 257 17.52 3.76 -43.87
C ALA A 257 18.56 2.63 -44.00
N TYR A 258 18.39 1.75 -45.00
CA TYR A 258 19.39 0.72 -45.24
C TYR A 258 20.72 1.31 -45.70
N ASP A 259 20.72 2.10 -46.78
CA ASP A 259 21.95 2.50 -47.45
C ASP A 259 22.84 3.40 -46.59
N HIS A 260 22.24 4.30 -45.78
CA HIS A 260 22.98 5.36 -45.08
C HIS A 260 23.10 5.13 -43.56
N LEU A 261 22.22 4.32 -42.95
CA LEU A 261 22.30 4.03 -41.51
C LEU A 261 22.74 2.59 -41.27
N ILE A 262 22.13 1.61 -41.93
CA ILE A 262 22.38 0.20 -41.61
C ILE A 262 23.65 -0.30 -42.30
N ARG A 263 23.77 -0.14 -43.62
CA ARG A 263 24.85 -0.71 -44.42
C ARG A 263 26.22 -0.17 -44.01
N GLU A 264 26.30 1.12 -43.72
CA GLU A 264 27.56 1.80 -43.39
C GLU A 264 27.92 1.70 -41.91
N SER A 265 26.93 1.63 -41.00
CA SER A 265 27.16 1.75 -39.55
C SER A 265 26.87 0.48 -38.74
N LYS A 266 26.36 -0.61 -39.34
CA LYS A 266 26.04 -1.85 -38.59
C LYS A 266 27.30 -2.54 -38.01
N ARG A 267 27.16 -3.09 -36.80
CA ARG A 267 28.18 -3.95 -36.19
C ARG A 267 28.21 -5.32 -36.87
N ALA A 268 29.40 -5.90 -37.09
CA ALA A 268 29.58 -7.18 -37.77
C ALA A 268 28.85 -8.37 -37.11
N HIS A 269 28.59 -8.29 -35.80
CA HIS A 269 27.93 -9.34 -35.00
C HIS A 269 26.57 -8.91 -34.41
N ALA A 270 26.05 -7.73 -34.79
CA ALA A 270 24.77 -7.24 -34.29
C ALA A 270 23.61 -7.61 -35.22
N LYS A 271 22.47 -7.98 -34.63
CA LYS A 271 21.20 -8.00 -35.35
C LYS A 271 20.66 -6.57 -35.43
N VAL A 272 20.11 -6.22 -36.59
CA VAL A 272 19.49 -4.91 -36.81
C VAL A 272 17.98 -5.09 -36.79
N SER A 273 17.31 -4.49 -35.81
CA SER A 273 15.85 -4.46 -35.74
C SER A 273 15.35 -3.11 -36.23
N VAL A 274 14.52 -3.12 -37.26
CA VAL A 274 13.91 -1.92 -37.84
C VAL A 274 12.46 -1.87 -37.40
N VAL A 275 12.07 -0.75 -36.79
CA VAL A 275 10.68 -0.48 -36.39
C VAL A 275 10.14 0.60 -37.31
N VAL A 276 9.18 0.25 -38.16
CA VAL A 276 8.54 1.18 -39.10
C VAL A 276 7.20 1.61 -38.51
N VAL A 277 6.97 2.91 -38.32
CA VAL A 277 5.71 3.48 -37.83
C VAL A 277 5.10 4.34 -38.94
N THR A 278 3.86 4.06 -39.31
CA THR A 278 3.17 4.73 -40.42
C THR A 278 1.66 4.47 -40.40
N ASP A 279 0.89 5.28 -41.13
CA ASP A 279 -0.53 5.03 -41.43
C ASP A 279 -0.75 4.02 -42.58
N GLY A 280 0.35 3.51 -43.17
CA GLY A 280 0.35 2.50 -44.24
C GLY A 280 0.15 3.07 -45.64
N ARG A 281 0.01 4.39 -45.78
CA ARG A 281 -0.10 5.05 -47.08
C ARG A 281 1.28 5.39 -47.61
N PHE A 282 1.41 5.42 -48.93
CA PHE A 282 2.57 6.01 -49.58
C PHE A 282 2.14 6.72 -50.85
N ASP A 283 2.94 7.69 -51.28
CA ASP A 283 2.66 8.46 -52.49
C ASP A 283 2.86 7.56 -53.74
N PRO A 284 1.90 7.49 -54.68
CA PRO A 284 2.07 6.73 -55.92
C PRO A 284 3.25 7.17 -56.80
N ALA A 285 3.81 8.36 -56.56
CA ALA A 285 5.02 8.83 -57.21
C ALA A 285 6.31 8.22 -56.62
N ASP A 286 6.21 7.49 -55.51
CA ASP A 286 7.32 6.70 -54.94
C ASP A 286 7.40 5.30 -55.59
N ASP A 287 8.56 4.67 -55.48
CA ASP A 287 8.85 3.36 -56.08
C ASP A 287 8.39 2.21 -55.18
N ASP A 288 7.21 1.65 -55.46
CA ASP A 288 6.58 0.57 -54.70
C ASP A 288 7.43 -0.72 -54.65
N SER A 289 8.34 -0.92 -55.61
CA SER A 289 9.27 -2.05 -55.62
C SER A 289 10.23 -2.03 -54.42
N LEU A 290 10.40 -0.87 -53.78
CA LEU A 290 11.24 -0.69 -52.61
C LEU A 290 10.55 -1.03 -51.28
N LEU A 291 9.25 -1.34 -51.26
CA LEU A 291 8.52 -1.73 -50.03
C LEU A 291 9.18 -2.90 -49.30
N ARG A 292 9.82 -3.82 -50.04
CA ARG A 292 10.50 -5.00 -49.51
C ARG A 292 12.02 -4.83 -49.43
N TYR A 293 12.55 -3.63 -49.62
CA TYR A 293 13.98 -3.40 -49.77
C TYR A 293 14.81 -3.92 -48.58
N LEU A 294 14.33 -3.68 -47.35
CA LEU A 294 14.99 -4.15 -46.12
C LEU A 294 14.97 -5.68 -45.97
N CYS A 295 14.00 -6.36 -46.59
CA CYS A 295 13.83 -7.81 -46.50
C CYS A 295 14.89 -8.61 -47.28
N ASN A 296 15.58 -7.95 -48.20
CA ASN A 296 16.58 -8.59 -49.06
C ASN A 296 17.91 -8.87 -48.33
N TYR A 297 18.07 -8.39 -47.09
CA TYR A 297 19.35 -8.42 -46.40
C TYR A 297 19.31 -9.31 -45.15
N PRO A 298 20.14 -10.36 -45.08
CA PRO A 298 20.21 -11.21 -43.90
C PRO A 298 20.74 -10.42 -42.70
N GLY A 299 20.06 -10.54 -41.56
CA GLY A 299 20.39 -9.85 -40.31
C GLY A 299 19.64 -8.53 -40.08
N VAL A 300 18.73 -8.14 -40.99
CA VAL A 300 17.77 -7.06 -40.79
C VAL A 300 16.40 -7.66 -40.50
N GLU A 301 15.81 -7.31 -39.36
CA GLU A 301 14.48 -7.73 -38.94
C GLU A 301 13.53 -6.54 -38.93
N VAL A 302 12.47 -6.58 -39.72
CA VAL A 302 11.52 -5.47 -39.81
C VAL A 302 10.26 -5.77 -38.99
N ASN A 303 9.89 -4.86 -38.11
CA ASN A 303 8.63 -4.81 -37.38
C ASN A 303 7.84 -3.59 -37.87
N ALA A 304 6.64 -3.81 -38.39
CA ALA A 304 5.79 -2.75 -38.92
C ALA A 304 4.66 -2.44 -37.94
N ILE A 305 4.46 -1.16 -37.65
CA ILE A 305 3.38 -0.65 -36.80
C ILE A 305 2.50 0.23 -37.69
N GLY A 306 1.29 -0.25 -37.96
CA GLY A 306 0.27 0.47 -38.69
C GLY A 306 -0.67 1.17 -37.72
N VAL A 307 -0.80 2.49 -37.83
CA VAL A 307 -1.72 3.28 -36.99
C VAL A 307 -2.82 3.89 -37.85
N GLY A 308 -4.06 3.51 -37.58
CA GLY A 308 -5.24 4.01 -38.30
C GLY A 308 -5.47 5.51 -38.10
N ASP A 309 -6.13 6.15 -39.07
CA ASP A 309 -6.59 7.53 -38.93
C ASP A 309 -7.88 7.62 -38.11
N MET A 310 -8.16 8.81 -37.55
CA MET A 310 -9.38 9.09 -36.78
C MET A 310 -10.70 8.94 -37.60
N PHE A 311 -10.62 8.56 -38.88
CA PHE A 311 -11.76 8.47 -39.80
C PHE A 311 -12.15 7.01 -40.11
N ASP A 312 -11.70 6.03 -39.31
CA ASP A 312 -12.02 4.61 -39.48
C ASP A 312 -11.64 4.04 -40.87
N LYS A 313 -10.71 4.68 -41.57
CA LYS A 313 -10.15 4.07 -42.79
C LYS A 313 -9.18 2.98 -42.35
N LYS A 314 -9.47 1.74 -42.73
CA LYS A 314 -8.50 0.64 -42.61
C LYS A 314 -7.17 1.10 -43.20
N HIS A 315 -6.12 1.05 -42.39
CA HIS A 315 -4.74 1.13 -42.87
C HIS A 315 -4.55 0.07 -43.96
N ASP A 316 -3.71 0.35 -44.95
CA ASP A 316 -3.49 -0.60 -46.03
C ASP A 316 -2.66 -1.79 -45.50
N SER A 317 -3.35 -2.84 -45.06
CA SER A 317 -2.71 -4.01 -44.48
C SER A 317 -1.78 -4.71 -45.47
N GLU A 318 -1.98 -4.55 -46.78
CA GLU A 318 -1.15 -5.21 -47.81
C GLU A 318 0.24 -4.57 -47.92
N THR A 319 0.32 -3.24 -47.79
CA THR A 319 1.60 -2.52 -47.79
C THR A 319 2.40 -2.83 -46.52
N LEU A 320 1.74 -2.84 -45.35
CA LEU A 320 2.40 -3.21 -44.08
C LEU A 320 2.92 -4.66 -44.09
N VAL A 321 2.17 -5.58 -44.70
CA VAL A 321 2.62 -6.98 -44.89
C VAL A 321 3.87 -7.04 -45.75
N SER A 322 3.93 -6.23 -46.81
CA SER A 322 5.09 -6.15 -47.68
C SER A 322 6.31 -5.60 -46.94
N VAL A 323 6.14 -4.53 -46.16
CA VAL A 323 7.19 -3.91 -45.31
C VAL A 323 7.71 -4.89 -44.26
N ALA A 324 6.82 -5.64 -43.61
CA ALA A 324 7.15 -6.67 -42.62
C ALA A 324 7.62 -8.01 -43.25
N CYS A 325 8.09 -7.97 -44.51
CA CYS A 325 8.67 -9.13 -45.20
C CYS A 325 7.74 -10.34 -45.31
N ASN A 326 6.42 -10.10 -45.49
CA ASN A 326 5.35 -11.09 -45.50
C ASN A 326 5.18 -11.85 -44.17
N ASN A 327 5.73 -11.34 -43.06
CA ASN A 327 5.58 -11.95 -41.74
C ASN A 327 4.51 -11.22 -40.91
N LYS A 328 3.30 -11.80 -40.88
CA LYS A 328 2.17 -11.22 -40.14
C LYS A 328 2.39 -11.09 -38.63
N ASN A 329 3.27 -11.91 -38.05
CA ASN A 329 3.57 -11.85 -36.61
C ASN A 329 4.41 -10.63 -36.22
N ARG A 330 4.96 -9.91 -37.21
CA ARG A 330 5.76 -8.69 -37.02
C ARG A 330 4.99 -7.42 -37.38
N ILE A 331 3.68 -7.54 -37.51
CA ILE A 331 2.78 -6.41 -37.80
C ILE A 331 1.97 -6.14 -36.54
N THR A 332 1.99 -4.89 -36.08
CA THR A 332 1.10 -4.42 -35.03
C THR A 332 0.17 -3.38 -35.63
N GLU A 333 -1.13 -3.62 -35.51
CA GLU A 333 -2.15 -2.68 -35.98
C GLU A 333 -2.75 -1.97 -34.76
N MET A 334 -2.90 -0.65 -34.87
CA MET A 334 -3.40 0.22 -33.81
C MET A 334 -4.48 1.15 -34.35
N LYS A 335 -5.44 1.53 -33.50
CA LYS A 335 -6.51 2.44 -33.89
C LYS A 335 -6.11 3.91 -33.73
N GLN A 336 -5.28 4.22 -32.74
CA GLN A 336 -4.90 5.59 -32.42
C GLN A 336 -3.41 5.68 -32.12
N TYR A 337 -2.80 6.83 -32.45
CA TYR A 337 -1.41 7.13 -32.09
C TYR A 337 -1.17 7.18 -30.58
N ALA A 338 -2.22 7.39 -29.78
CA ALA A 338 -2.14 7.30 -28.32
C ALA A 338 -1.81 5.89 -27.83
N ASP A 339 -2.14 4.85 -28.60
CA ASP A 339 -1.85 3.46 -28.22
C ASP A 339 -0.34 3.15 -28.30
N LEU A 340 0.43 3.90 -29.09
CA LEU A 340 1.89 3.75 -29.19
C LEU A 340 2.59 4.02 -27.86
N VAL A 341 2.04 4.91 -27.04
CA VAL A 341 2.62 5.28 -25.73
C VAL A 341 2.05 4.45 -24.59
N ALA A 342 1.17 3.48 -24.87
CA ALA A 342 0.59 2.62 -23.84
C ALA A 342 1.65 1.65 -23.29
N GLU A 343 1.73 1.56 -21.96
CA GLU A 343 2.75 0.76 -21.27
C GLU A 343 2.71 -0.71 -21.71
N SER A 344 1.51 -1.31 -21.75
CA SER A 344 1.30 -2.71 -22.16
C SER A 344 1.83 -3.03 -23.57
N PHE A 345 1.84 -2.05 -24.48
CA PHE A 345 2.38 -2.24 -25.82
C PHE A 345 3.91 -2.19 -25.82
N ILE A 346 4.46 -1.21 -25.12
CA ILE A 346 5.91 -1.05 -24.99
C ILE A 346 6.53 -2.30 -24.34
N GLU A 347 5.86 -2.95 -23.37
CA GLU A 347 6.36 -4.21 -22.80
C GLU A 347 6.43 -5.35 -23.83
N ARG A 348 5.40 -5.49 -24.67
CA ARG A 348 5.41 -6.50 -25.73
C ARG A 348 6.51 -6.20 -26.73
N LEU A 349 6.66 -4.94 -27.14
CA LEU A 349 7.71 -4.54 -28.07
C LEU A 349 9.11 -4.77 -27.49
N GLU A 350 9.32 -4.52 -26.20
CA GLU A 350 10.57 -4.82 -25.49
C GLU A 350 10.96 -6.30 -25.65
N THR A 351 10.00 -7.22 -25.43
CA THR A 351 10.26 -8.67 -25.59
C THR A 351 10.56 -9.08 -27.03
N VAL A 352 10.02 -8.37 -28.02
CA VAL A 352 10.29 -8.63 -29.44
C VAL A 352 11.67 -8.10 -29.84
N LEU A 353 12.04 -6.91 -29.35
CA LEU A 353 13.31 -6.26 -29.66
C LEU A 353 14.48 -6.91 -28.91
N CYS A 354 14.24 -7.46 -27.73
CA CYS A 354 15.25 -8.10 -26.88
C CYS A 354 14.68 -9.37 -26.23
N PRO A 355 14.64 -10.49 -26.97
CA PRO A 355 14.03 -11.74 -26.49
C PRO A 355 14.81 -12.42 -25.36
N ASP A 356 16.15 -12.31 -25.36
CA ASP A 356 17.04 -12.95 -24.38
C ASP A 356 17.91 -11.92 -23.66
N PRO A 357 17.34 -11.07 -22.78
CA PRO A 357 18.11 -10.06 -22.06
C PRO A 357 19.02 -10.73 -21.01
N VAL A 358 20.30 -10.33 -20.98
CA VAL A 358 21.21 -10.65 -19.87
C VAL A 358 20.93 -9.65 -18.75
N ILE A 359 20.36 -10.14 -17.66
CA ILE A 359 20.10 -9.33 -16.48
C ILE A 359 21.38 -9.32 -15.65
N LYS A 360 22.08 -8.19 -15.64
CA LYS A 360 23.27 -8.02 -14.81
C LYS A 360 22.92 -7.16 -13.62
N CYS A 361 22.82 -7.81 -12.47
CA CYS A 361 22.65 -7.13 -11.21
C CYS A 361 24.03 -6.72 -10.68
N PRO A 362 24.21 -5.49 -10.14
CA PRO A 362 25.40 -5.19 -9.35
C PRO A 362 25.56 -6.24 -8.24
N ASP A 363 26.79 -6.75 -8.07
CA ASP A 363 27.15 -7.66 -6.96
C ASP A 363 27.12 -6.88 -5.64
N LEU A 364 25.93 -6.65 -5.12
CA LEU A 364 25.74 -6.23 -3.74
C LEU A 364 25.54 -7.50 -2.92
N PRO A 365 26.41 -7.80 -1.95
CA PRO A 365 26.11 -8.87 -1.00
C PRO A 365 24.80 -8.48 -0.34
N CYS A 366 23.76 -9.30 -0.48
CA CYS A 366 22.58 -9.23 0.37
C CYS A 366 23.08 -9.38 1.80
N LYS A 367 23.36 -8.27 2.47
CA LYS A 367 23.60 -8.25 3.90
C LYS A 367 22.29 -8.70 4.51
N SER A 368 22.31 -9.90 5.10
CA SER A 368 21.21 -10.53 5.83
C SER A 368 20.86 -9.80 7.14
N GLU A 369 21.35 -8.59 7.33
CA GLU A 369 21.00 -7.70 8.42
C GLU A 369 20.69 -6.34 7.79
N LEU A 370 19.46 -5.87 8.03
CA LEU A 370 19.06 -4.49 7.79
C LEU A 370 19.94 -3.58 8.66
N ASP A 371 21.14 -3.27 8.16
CA ASP A 371 21.82 -2.03 8.49
C ASP A 371 20.93 -0.91 7.94
N VAL A 372 19.92 -0.52 8.72
CA VAL A 372 19.35 0.82 8.61
C VAL A 372 20.55 1.75 8.75
N ALA A 373 21.04 2.27 7.63
CA ALA A 373 22.12 3.24 7.63
C ALA A 373 21.80 4.26 8.73
N PRO A 374 22.73 4.54 9.68
CA PRO A 374 22.41 5.28 10.88
C PRO A 374 21.77 6.59 10.48
N CYS A 375 20.46 6.66 10.71
CA CYS A 375 19.66 7.79 10.32
C CYS A 375 20.29 9.05 10.90
N VAL A 376 20.62 9.94 9.97
CA VAL A 376 21.01 11.32 10.18
C VAL A 376 22.43 11.56 10.75
N GLY A 377 23.44 11.54 9.87
CA GLY A 377 24.72 12.25 10.06
C GLY A 377 24.61 13.78 9.93
N ARG A 378 23.39 14.33 9.97
CA ARG A 378 23.02 15.75 9.89
C ARG A 378 22.04 16.10 11.03
N PRO A 379 21.80 17.37 11.38
CA PRO A 379 20.84 17.71 12.42
C PRO A 379 19.43 17.88 11.82
N VAL A 380 18.43 17.16 12.36
CA VAL A 380 17.03 17.27 11.93
C VAL A 380 16.11 17.54 13.12
N ASP A 381 15.27 18.57 13.04
CA ASP A 381 14.24 18.88 14.03
C ASP A 381 12.86 18.54 13.46
N LEU A 382 12.27 17.44 13.92
CA LEU A 382 10.97 16.92 13.50
C LEU A 382 9.86 17.46 14.40
N VAL A 383 8.83 18.03 13.80
CA VAL A 383 7.66 18.56 14.50
C VAL A 383 6.42 17.85 13.96
N PHE A 384 5.80 17.02 14.78
CA PHE A 384 4.52 16.40 14.47
C PHE A 384 3.37 17.35 14.77
N LEU A 385 2.47 17.52 13.80
CA LEU A 385 1.20 18.22 13.95
C LEU A 385 0.08 17.20 13.75
N LEU A 386 -0.49 16.75 14.86
CA LEU A 386 -1.57 15.78 14.90
C LEU A 386 -2.94 16.48 14.88
N ASP A 387 -3.78 16.10 13.93
CA ASP A 387 -5.16 16.56 13.85
C ASP A 387 -6.00 15.89 14.95
N GLY A 388 -6.41 16.67 15.95
CA GLY A 388 -7.24 16.23 17.06
C GLY A 388 -8.74 16.24 16.75
N SER A 389 -9.13 16.22 15.47
CA SER A 389 -10.53 16.30 15.10
C SER A 389 -11.31 15.00 15.32
N GLU A 390 -12.63 15.12 15.52
CA GLU A 390 -13.56 13.99 15.66
C GLU A 390 -13.45 12.99 14.48
N ARG A 391 -13.05 13.47 13.29
CA ARG A 391 -12.90 12.65 12.07
C ARG A 391 -11.75 11.66 12.16
N LEU A 392 -10.66 12.01 12.85
CA LEU A 392 -9.54 11.09 13.05
C LEU A 392 -9.98 9.92 13.94
N GLY A 393 -10.75 10.18 14.98
CA GLY A 393 -11.24 9.18 15.92
C GLY A 393 -10.17 8.71 16.93
N THR A 394 -10.65 8.24 18.10
CA THR A 394 -9.78 7.83 19.22
C THR A 394 -8.91 6.62 18.91
N GLU A 395 -9.35 5.70 18.06
CA GLU A 395 -8.60 4.51 17.68
C GLU A 395 -7.34 4.89 16.88
N ASN A 396 -7.48 5.70 15.83
CA ASN A 396 -6.34 6.16 15.02
C ASN A 396 -5.38 7.03 15.83
N PHE A 397 -5.92 7.83 16.76
CA PHE A 397 -5.13 8.60 17.70
C PHE A 397 -4.23 7.72 18.59
N ASN A 398 -4.72 6.58 19.08
CA ASN A 398 -3.90 5.62 19.84
C ASN A 398 -2.82 4.95 18.98
N HIS A 399 -3.15 4.60 17.73
CA HIS A 399 -2.16 4.10 16.77
C HIS A 399 -1.06 5.14 16.48
N PHE A 400 -1.43 6.42 16.37
CA PHE A 400 -0.46 7.49 16.18
C PHE A 400 0.52 7.64 17.34
N ARG A 401 0.07 7.49 18.60
CA ARG A 401 0.98 7.49 19.75
C ARG A 401 2.03 6.39 19.64
N SER A 402 1.59 5.20 19.24
CA SER A 402 2.49 4.06 19.02
C SER A 402 3.47 4.34 17.89
N PHE A 403 3.01 4.99 16.82
CA PHE A 403 3.84 5.39 15.69
C PHE A 403 4.93 6.37 16.10
N VAL A 404 4.59 7.47 16.78
CA VAL A 404 5.60 8.44 17.25
C VAL A 404 6.59 7.80 18.22
N GLN A 405 6.13 6.91 19.11
CA GLN A 405 7.00 6.16 20.01
C GLN A 405 7.98 5.27 19.23
N GLN A 406 7.51 4.59 18.17
CA GLN A 406 8.35 3.76 17.31
C GLN A 406 9.36 4.60 16.51
N VAL A 407 8.94 5.75 15.96
CA VAL A 407 9.84 6.71 15.29
C VAL A 407 10.94 7.17 16.26
N ALA A 408 10.59 7.57 17.48
CA ALA A 408 11.54 8.01 18.49
C ALA A 408 12.53 6.92 18.91
N SER A 409 12.12 5.65 18.88
CA SER A 409 13.00 4.51 19.17
C SER A 409 13.89 4.09 18.00
N THR A 410 13.47 4.38 16.76
CA THR A 410 14.18 3.99 15.53
C THR A 410 15.22 5.04 15.14
N LEU A 411 14.90 6.32 15.30
CA LEU A 411 15.83 7.41 15.00
C LEU A 411 16.92 7.49 16.07
N VAL A 412 18.16 7.74 15.63
CA VAL A 412 19.22 8.14 16.55
C VAL A 412 18.89 9.57 17.01
N MET A 413 18.75 9.76 18.32
CA MET A 413 18.40 11.04 18.93
C MET A 413 19.66 11.84 19.28
N ALA A 414 19.56 13.16 19.21
CA ALA A 414 20.64 14.07 19.62
C ALA A 414 21.08 13.82 21.07
N LYS A 415 22.37 14.00 21.39
CA LYS A 415 22.84 13.85 22.79
C LYS A 415 22.61 15.10 23.63
N THR A 416 22.53 16.24 22.97
CA THR A 416 22.32 17.54 23.64
C THR A 416 21.42 18.42 22.79
N ARG A 417 20.91 19.50 23.39
CA ARG A 417 20.08 20.49 22.70
C ARG A 417 20.76 21.12 21.47
N ASN A 418 22.09 21.27 21.49
CA ASN A 418 22.85 21.97 20.44
C ASN A 418 23.67 21.03 19.55
N ASP A 419 23.49 19.71 19.70
CA ASP A 419 24.18 18.69 18.91
C ASP A 419 23.93 18.93 17.42
N GLN A 420 25.00 18.87 16.61
CA GLN A 420 24.93 19.11 15.17
C GLN A 420 24.63 17.84 14.38
N ASN A 421 24.41 16.72 15.06
CA ASN A 421 23.99 15.47 14.47
C ASN A 421 22.63 15.03 15.04
N TRP A 422 21.98 14.10 14.36
CA TRP A 422 20.82 13.34 14.87
C TRP A 422 19.52 14.15 15.07
N ALA A 423 18.45 13.43 15.39
CA ALA A 423 17.10 13.95 15.43
C ALA A 423 16.70 14.57 16.78
N ARG A 424 15.79 15.54 16.75
CA ARG A 424 14.96 15.98 17.89
C ARG A 424 13.51 15.97 17.47
N LEU A 425 12.61 15.69 18.40
CA LEU A 425 11.18 15.52 18.15
C LEU A 425 10.37 16.53 18.96
N ALA A 426 9.28 17.02 18.40
CA ALA A 426 8.21 17.74 19.08
C ALA A 426 6.86 17.21 18.58
N LEU A 427 5.83 17.30 19.42
CA LEU A 427 4.47 16.92 19.05
C LEU A 427 3.48 17.96 19.56
N ILE A 428 2.60 18.38 18.67
CA ILE A 428 1.44 19.22 18.94
C ILE A 428 0.21 18.50 18.43
N GLU A 429 -0.84 18.45 19.23
CA GLU A 429 -2.19 18.10 18.78
C GLU A 429 -2.99 19.40 18.60
N PHE A 430 -3.66 19.55 17.46
CA PHE A 430 -4.41 20.76 17.15
C PHE A 430 -5.88 20.46 16.86
N GLY A 431 -6.75 21.36 17.32
CA GLY A 431 -8.19 21.35 17.06
C GLY A 431 -8.60 22.64 16.33
N LYS A 432 -9.58 23.35 16.91
CA LYS A 432 -10.05 24.64 16.39
C LYS A 432 -8.96 25.73 16.48
N GLU A 433 -9.20 26.88 15.86
CA GLU A 433 -8.22 27.97 15.63
C GLU A 433 -7.36 28.41 16.84
N ASN A 434 -7.81 28.21 18.08
CA ASN A 434 -7.06 28.54 19.31
C ASN A 434 -6.87 27.35 20.27
N GLU A 435 -7.01 26.12 19.78
CA GLU A 435 -6.92 24.90 20.57
C GLU A 435 -5.73 24.07 20.07
N ASN A 436 -4.58 24.27 20.71
CA ASN A 436 -3.33 23.59 20.39
C ASN A 436 -2.71 23.05 21.68
N GLU A 437 -2.68 21.73 21.83
CA GLU A 437 -2.09 21.00 22.96
C GLU A 437 -0.66 20.60 22.60
N VAL A 438 0.33 21.12 23.31
CA VAL A 438 1.74 20.71 23.10
C VAL A 438 2.03 19.50 23.97
N ALA A 439 2.06 18.31 23.37
CA ALA A 439 2.37 17.06 24.07
C ALA A 439 3.79 17.10 24.67
N PHE A 440 4.75 17.56 23.87
CA PHE A 440 6.12 17.84 24.31
C PHE A 440 6.82 18.81 23.35
N PRO A 441 7.64 19.75 23.87
CA PRO A 441 8.43 20.66 23.03
C PRO A 441 9.60 19.91 22.37
N LEU A 442 10.33 20.59 21.46
CA LEU A 442 11.53 20.05 20.82
C LEU A 442 12.51 19.48 21.85
N THR A 443 12.64 18.16 21.86
CA THR A 443 13.43 17.40 22.82
C THR A 443 14.17 16.24 22.14
N HIS A 444 15.22 15.79 22.82
CA HIS A 444 15.96 14.57 22.50
C HIS A 444 15.84 13.51 23.60
N ASP A 445 15.20 13.86 24.72
CA ASP A 445 15.03 12.99 25.87
C ASP A 445 13.83 12.05 25.64
N SER A 446 14.12 10.75 25.57
CA SER A 446 13.12 9.70 25.37
C SER A 446 12.08 9.66 26.49
N ASN A 447 12.44 10.05 27.72
CA ASN A 447 11.49 10.07 28.85
C ASN A 447 10.49 11.21 28.72
N ILE A 448 10.92 12.36 28.20
CA ILE A 448 10.01 13.49 27.93
C ILE A 448 9.03 13.11 26.82
N ILE A 449 9.50 12.42 25.77
CA ILE A 449 8.66 11.93 24.67
C ILE A 449 7.63 10.92 25.19
N SER A 450 8.06 9.88 25.89
CA SER A 450 7.15 8.83 26.39
C SER A 450 6.15 9.37 27.40
N THR A 451 6.59 10.26 28.31
CA THR A 451 5.70 10.92 29.27
C THR A 451 4.69 11.82 28.57
N GLY A 452 5.14 12.63 27.59
CA GLY A 452 4.25 13.50 26.81
C GLY A 452 3.21 12.72 26.02
N LEU A 453 3.60 11.61 25.37
CA LEU A 453 2.67 10.72 24.67
C LEU A 453 1.65 10.06 25.61
N SER A 454 2.06 9.67 26.82
CA SER A 454 1.16 9.07 27.80
C SER A 454 0.12 10.05 28.36
N ARG A 455 0.48 11.34 28.45
CA ARG A 455 -0.35 12.41 29.03
C ARG A 455 -1.20 13.15 28.03
N LEU A 456 -0.88 13.02 26.73
CA LEU A 456 -1.70 13.60 25.67
C LEU A 456 -3.16 13.16 25.86
N THR A 457 -4.12 13.96 25.45
CA THR A 457 -5.55 13.63 25.54
C THR A 457 -6.19 14.00 24.23
N TYR A 458 -6.95 13.08 23.65
CA TYR A 458 -7.63 13.30 22.39
C TYR A 458 -8.60 14.48 22.51
N LEU A 459 -8.45 15.47 21.63
CA LEU A 459 -9.20 16.73 21.69
C LEU A 459 -10.68 16.59 21.32
N ASP A 460 -11.01 15.68 20.40
CA ASP A 460 -12.38 15.48 19.89
C ASP A 460 -13.02 16.82 19.42
N SER A 461 -12.31 17.54 18.54
CA SER A 461 -12.65 18.91 18.14
C SER A 461 -12.84 19.07 16.62
N SER A 462 -12.95 20.31 16.13
CA SER A 462 -12.87 20.63 14.70
C SER A 462 -11.41 20.77 14.26
N SER A 463 -11.10 20.64 12.96
CA SER A 463 -9.72 20.79 12.45
C SER A 463 -9.44 22.21 11.92
N SER A 464 -8.35 22.84 12.37
CA SER A 464 -7.85 24.15 11.88
C SER A 464 -6.33 24.14 11.71
N THR A 465 -5.87 23.65 10.55
CA THR A 465 -4.44 23.45 10.27
C THR A 465 -3.66 24.75 10.10
N GLY A 466 -4.23 25.79 9.48
CA GLY A 466 -3.54 27.07 9.26
C GLY A 466 -3.06 27.74 10.57
N PRO A 467 -3.93 27.92 11.57
CA PRO A 467 -3.54 28.45 12.88
C PRO A 467 -2.55 27.54 13.62
N ALA A 468 -2.70 26.21 13.50
CA ALA A 468 -1.79 25.24 14.11
C ALA A 468 -0.35 25.38 13.60
N ILE A 469 -0.17 25.57 12.29
CA ILE A 469 1.14 25.82 11.67
C ILE A 469 1.77 27.10 12.23
N LEU A 470 1.00 28.19 12.29
CA LEU A 470 1.49 29.46 12.81
C LEU A 470 1.87 29.34 14.29
N HIS A 471 1.07 28.63 15.07
CA HIS A 471 1.34 28.34 16.47
C HIS A 471 2.62 27.50 16.65
N ALA A 472 2.85 26.49 15.80
CA ALA A 472 4.07 25.68 15.83
C ALA A 472 5.33 26.51 15.53
N ILE A 473 5.27 27.37 14.51
CA ILE A 473 6.36 28.27 14.15
C ILE A 473 6.69 29.23 15.32
N ASP A 474 5.67 29.80 15.96
CA ASP A 474 5.88 30.80 17.01
C ASP A 474 6.31 30.18 18.36
N ASN A 475 5.73 29.04 18.76
CA ASN A 475 5.91 28.48 20.11
C ASN A 475 6.88 27.30 20.19
N ILE A 476 6.92 26.44 19.17
CA ILE A 476 7.84 25.29 19.12
C ILE A 476 9.18 25.68 18.52
N MET A 477 9.16 26.37 17.37
CA MET A 477 10.41 26.80 16.73
C MET A 477 10.97 28.07 17.36
N GLY A 478 10.13 29.04 17.71
CA GLY A 478 10.54 30.35 18.21
C GLY A 478 11.17 31.24 17.12
N LYS A 479 11.13 32.57 17.30
CA LYS A 479 11.62 33.55 16.31
C LYS A 479 12.76 34.40 16.86
N GLY A 480 13.73 34.75 16.00
CA GLY A 480 14.84 35.64 16.36
C GLY A 480 15.62 35.14 17.58
N ASN A 481 15.64 35.93 18.66
CA ASN A 481 16.37 35.61 19.90
C ASN A 481 15.75 34.48 20.72
N THR A 482 14.50 34.08 20.45
CA THR A 482 13.82 32.97 21.14
C THR A 482 13.84 31.67 20.33
N ARG A 483 14.60 31.61 19.23
CA ARG A 483 14.72 30.42 18.38
C ARG A 483 15.19 29.21 19.19
N LYS A 484 14.37 28.15 19.18
CA LYS A 484 14.57 26.86 19.82
C LYS A 484 15.11 25.80 18.84
N THR A 485 14.93 25.99 17.54
CA THR A 485 15.51 25.11 16.49
C THR A 485 17.02 25.29 16.42
N ARG A 486 17.72 24.21 16.04
CA ARG A 486 19.18 24.23 15.88
C ARG A 486 19.58 25.05 14.65
N ARG A 487 20.74 25.71 14.71
CA ARG A 487 21.33 26.39 13.53
C ARG A 487 21.86 25.32 12.58
N GLY A 488 21.46 25.37 11.32
CA GLY A 488 21.84 24.38 10.30
C GLY A 488 21.03 23.09 10.33
N ALA A 489 20.07 22.94 11.24
CA ALA A 489 19.16 21.81 11.23
C ALA A 489 18.06 22.00 10.20
N GLU A 490 17.77 20.94 9.46
CA GLU A 490 16.55 20.86 8.66
C GLU A 490 15.36 20.75 9.61
N VAL A 491 14.33 21.57 9.38
CA VAL A 491 13.10 21.53 10.17
C VAL A 491 12.01 20.90 9.30
N SER A 492 11.50 19.75 9.74
CA SER A 492 10.49 18.99 9.01
C SER A 492 9.19 18.93 9.81
N PHE A 493 8.11 19.39 9.19
CA PHE A 493 6.75 19.30 9.75
C PHE A 493 6.09 18.03 9.22
N VAL A 494 5.60 17.20 10.13
CA VAL A 494 4.86 15.98 9.80
C VAL A 494 3.40 16.19 10.20
N PHE A 495 2.54 16.43 9.22
CA PHE A 495 1.11 16.58 9.40
C PHE A 495 0.44 15.22 9.43
N VAL A 496 -0.44 15.01 10.39
CA VAL A 496 -1.28 13.80 10.46
C VAL A 496 -2.73 14.24 10.45
N THR A 497 -3.38 14.17 9.28
CA THR A 497 -4.72 14.74 9.04
C THR A 497 -5.38 14.04 7.85
N ASP A 498 -6.72 14.03 7.81
CA ASP A 498 -7.47 13.60 6.61
C ASP A 498 -7.59 14.73 5.55
N GLY A 499 -7.08 15.93 5.86
CA GLY A 499 -7.10 17.09 4.97
C GLY A 499 -8.40 17.89 5.03
N ILE A 500 -9.42 17.44 5.78
CA ILE A 500 -10.69 18.14 5.90
C ILE A 500 -10.62 19.11 7.08
N THR A 501 -10.15 20.30 6.78
CA THR A 501 -9.85 21.37 7.76
C THR A 501 -10.43 22.70 7.34
N ASN A 502 -10.58 23.63 8.28
CA ASN A 502 -10.77 25.03 7.96
C ASN A 502 -9.53 25.58 7.22
N THR A 503 -9.76 26.17 6.04
CA THR A 503 -8.71 26.64 5.11
C THR A 503 -8.49 28.16 5.17
N SER A 504 -9.23 28.90 5.99
CA SER A 504 -9.26 30.37 6.02
C SER A 504 -7.89 31.05 6.14
N SER A 505 -6.91 30.41 6.80
CA SER A 505 -5.55 30.92 7.00
C SER A 505 -4.46 30.01 6.43
N LEU A 506 -4.84 28.98 5.67
CA LEU A 506 -3.91 27.97 5.17
C LEU A 506 -2.85 28.56 4.22
N ASP A 507 -3.25 29.43 3.29
CA ASP A 507 -2.30 30.02 2.33
C ASP A 507 -1.26 30.92 3.02
N LYS A 508 -1.68 31.63 4.09
CA LYS A 508 -0.78 32.43 4.93
C LYS A 508 0.20 31.54 5.70
N ALA A 509 -0.28 30.42 6.22
CA ALA A 509 0.52 29.44 6.93
C ALA A 509 1.56 28.75 6.03
N VAL A 510 1.14 28.29 4.85
CA VAL A 510 2.02 27.70 3.82
C VAL A 510 3.09 28.70 3.38
N SER A 511 2.71 29.96 3.18
CA SER A 511 3.67 31.04 2.86
C SER A 511 4.68 31.27 3.99
N ALA A 512 4.26 31.13 5.25
CA ALA A 512 5.15 31.20 6.40
C ALA A 512 6.12 30.01 6.44
N MET A 513 5.64 28.79 6.17
CA MET A 513 6.51 27.60 6.09
C MET A 513 7.60 27.75 5.03
N ARG A 514 7.23 28.22 3.82
CA ARG A 514 8.20 28.49 2.74
C ARG A 514 9.26 29.50 3.14
N ARG A 515 8.86 30.58 3.83
CA ARG A 515 9.80 31.63 4.31
C ARG A 515 10.78 31.10 5.36
N GLU A 516 10.32 30.22 6.24
CA GLU A 516 11.15 29.62 7.28
C GLU A 516 11.91 28.36 6.79
N GLN A 517 11.85 28.04 5.49
CA GLN A 517 12.50 26.89 4.85
C GLN A 517 12.12 25.54 5.49
N ILE A 518 10.86 25.40 5.89
CA ILE A 518 10.35 24.17 6.52
C ILE A 518 10.04 23.15 5.44
N THR A 519 10.55 21.92 5.59
CA THR A 519 10.12 20.77 4.78
C THR A 519 8.83 20.20 5.36
N SER A 520 7.96 19.68 4.50
CA SER A 520 6.62 19.24 4.90
C SER A 520 6.37 17.82 4.43
N THR A 521 5.87 16.99 5.33
CA THR A 521 5.44 15.62 5.09
C THR A 521 4.01 15.48 5.59
N VAL A 522 3.14 14.86 4.81
CA VAL A 522 1.73 14.73 5.16
C VAL A 522 1.38 13.25 5.21
N ILE A 523 0.92 12.79 6.36
CA ILE A 523 0.36 11.46 6.57
C ILE A 523 -1.16 11.61 6.56
N ALA A 524 -1.77 11.09 5.50
CA ALA A 524 -3.20 11.13 5.29
C ALA A 524 -3.81 9.75 5.53
N THR A 525 -4.84 9.70 6.38
CA THR A 525 -5.52 8.44 6.72
C THR A 525 -7.00 8.47 6.38
N GLY A 526 -7.50 7.33 5.93
CA GLY A 526 -8.89 7.16 5.51
C GLY A 526 -9.12 7.35 4.02
N ASN A 527 -10.36 7.09 3.59
CA ASN A 527 -10.74 7.07 2.17
C ASN A 527 -11.27 8.42 1.66
N ASP A 528 -11.68 9.30 2.55
CA ASP A 528 -12.33 10.57 2.24
C ASP A 528 -11.40 11.72 2.64
N VAL A 529 -10.48 12.05 1.74
CA VAL A 529 -9.41 13.05 1.97
C VAL A 529 -9.50 14.22 0.99
N ASP A 530 -9.21 15.43 1.46
CA ASP A 530 -9.12 16.61 0.59
C ASP A 530 -7.74 16.71 -0.06
N GLN A 531 -7.61 16.16 -1.27
CA GLN A 531 -6.34 16.14 -2.00
C GLN A 531 -5.76 17.54 -2.25
N GLN A 532 -6.58 18.59 -2.38
CA GLN A 532 -6.09 19.95 -2.63
C GLN A 532 -5.41 20.50 -1.37
N VAL A 533 -6.02 20.30 -0.21
CA VAL A 533 -5.43 20.70 1.07
C VAL A 533 -4.15 19.91 1.35
N LEU A 534 -4.16 18.58 1.16
CA LEU A 534 -2.97 17.75 1.38
C LEU A 534 -1.80 18.19 0.48
N THR A 535 -2.08 18.49 -0.79
CA THR A 535 -1.06 18.97 -1.74
C THR A 535 -0.49 20.34 -1.32
N LYS A 536 -1.34 21.25 -0.85
CA LYS A 536 -0.90 22.56 -0.31
C LYS A 536 -0.03 22.38 0.93
N LEU A 537 -0.43 21.51 1.86
CA LEU A 537 0.34 21.21 3.07
C LEU A 537 1.69 20.59 2.73
N ALA A 538 1.73 19.67 1.76
CA ALA A 538 2.95 19.06 1.24
C ALA A 538 3.81 19.98 0.35
N LEU A 539 3.49 21.28 0.30
CA LEU A 539 4.20 22.29 -0.50
C LEU A 539 4.31 21.92 -1.99
N GLU A 540 3.25 21.35 -2.56
CA GLU A 540 3.14 20.86 -3.95
C GLU A 540 3.94 19.58 -4.26
N SER A 541 4.53 18.91 -3.26
CA SER A 541 5.23 17.63 -3.44
C SER A 541 4.29 16.44 -3.19
N GLN A 542 3.93 15.71 -4.24
CA GLN A 542 3.10 14.50 -4.10
C GLN A 542 3.84 13.35 -3.40
N GLU A 543 5.17 13.29 -3.54
CA GLU A 543 6.00 12.25 -2.91
C GLU A 543 6.06 12.39 -1.39
N ALA A 544 5.84 13.60 -0.88
CA ALA A 544 5.78 13.89 0.55
C ALA A 544 4.44 13.51 1.21
N ILE A 545 3.50 12.95 0.44
CA ILE A 545 2.18 12.53 0.92
C ILE A 545 2.16 11.00 1.10
N PHE A 546 2.00 10.58 2.35
CA PHE A 546 1.90 9.18 2.77
C PHE A 546 0.42 8.87 3.02
N LYS A 547 -0.18 8.07 2.15
CA LYS A 547 -1.59 7.67 2.27
C LYS A 547 -1.67 6.26 2.84
N ALA A 548 -2.46 6.11 3.89
CA ALA A 548 -2.76 4.80 4.49
C ALA A 548 -4.28 4.66 4.67
N PRO A 549 -4.90 3.56 4.22
CA PRO A 549 -6.34 3.38 4.39
C PRO A 549 -6.72 3.25 5.87
N LYS A 550 -5.85 2.66 6.70
CA LYS A 550 -5.97 2.67 8.17
C LYS A 550 -4.69 3.17 8.83
N PHE A 551 -4.82 3.75 10.02
CA PHE A 551 -3.66 4.21 10.79
C PHE A 551 -2.79 3.05 11.30
N SER A 552 -3.37 1.86 11.48
CA SER A 552 -2.65 0.62 11.76
C SER A 552 -1.58 0.31 10.72
N ASP A 553 -1.85 0.65 9.46
CA ASP A 553 -0.98 0.33 8.33
C ASP A 553 0.31 1.18 8.37
N LEU A 554 0.29 2.33 9.08
CA LEU A 554 1.49 3.15 9.31
C LEU A 554 2.50 2.49 10.25
N LEU A 555 2.07 1.50 11.03
CA LEU A 555 2.94 0.68 11.87
C LEU A 555 3.45 -0.57 11.12
N GLU A 556 2.90 -0.88 9.94
CA GLU A 556 3.44 -1.93 9.08
C GLU A 556 4.83 -1.53 8.59
N SER A 557 5.73 -2.51 8.54
CA SER A 557 7.15 -2.30 8.26
C SER A 557 7.40 -1.54 6.95
N SER A 558 6.61 -1.75 5.90
CA SER A 558 6.84 -1.12 4.60
C SER A 558 6.60 0.41 4.60
N LEU A 559 5.46 0.86 5.13
CA LEU A 559 5.13 2.29 5.23
C LEU A 559 5.98 2.99 6.28
N PHE A 560 6.20 2.35 7.43
CA PHE A 560 7.07 2.87 8.48
C PHE A 560 8.51 3.07 7.98
N ASP A 561 9.09 2.05 7.33
CA ASP A 561 10.46 2.14 6.79
C ASP A 561 10.57 3.19 5.69
N ARG A 562 9.55 3.32 4.83
CA ARG A 562 9.50 4.39 3.81
C ARG A 562 9.49 5.77 4.46
N PHE A 563 8.70 5.95 5.51
CA PHE A 563 8.63 7.21 6.26
C PHE A 563 9.98 7.54 6.93
N ILE A 564 10.62 6.56 7.57
CA ILE A 564 11.94 6.73 8.18
C ILE A 564 12.97 7.11 7.10
N ARG A 565 13.01 6.40 5.95
CA ARG A 565 13.92 6.74 4.84
C ARG A 565 13.70 8.14 4.27
N TRP A 566 12.45 8.59 4.18
CA TRP A 566 12.10 9.94 3.72
C TRP A 566 12.64 11.03 4.65
N ILE A 567 12.69 10.75 5.96
CA ILE A 567 13.16 11.70 6.98
C ILE A 567 14.69 11.81 7.07
N CYS A 568 15.46 10.78 6.69
CA CYS A 568 16.87 10.63 7.12
C CYS A 568 17.97 11.42 6.34
#